data_AF-U3U5B5-F1
#
_entry.id   AF-U3U5B5-F1
#
_cell.length_a   1.000
_cell.length_b   1.000
_cell.length_c   1.000
_cell.angle_alpha   90.00
_cell.angle_beta   90.00
_cell.angle_gamma   90.00
#
_symmetry.space_group_name_H-M   'P 1'
#
loop_
_entity.id
_entity.type
_entity.pdbx_description
1 polymer ?
#
loop_
_entity_poly.entity_id
_entity_poly.type
_entity_poly.pdbx_seq_one_letter_code
_entity_poly.pdbx_strand_id
1 'polypeptide(L)'
;MGCLRESELNMRIKINNFGTISQADVAISGLTVITGENDTGKSTVGKILFSMIKAISRYEEDIEEDKEERVTSIVEKIYFNLRRRINISESPEIRDLFNPRKFYTSLRLDIAKTIYERERYIEHLANTGILSALLAKSAREEIEKILQIMKEPDDELSAINRALRKAFFSEFRGEIIQKGNANQSKASIEVIDGASPLIDISWTKDGISQFKYADGLGYADSTYVDSPSVMQFHNLIRYSKTLFNGNVEPGRLTVPLHVKDLSTKL
;
A
#
# COMPACT_ATOMS: atom_id res chain seq x y z
N MET A 1 -31.64 7.47 31.51
CA MET A 1 -30.96 6.37 30.80
C MET A 1 -31.72 6.18 29.49
N GLY A 2 -31.29 6.84 28.42
CA GLY A 2 -31.92 6.71 27.11
C GLY A 2 -31.43 5.42 26.46
N CYS A 3 -32.34 4.52 26.14
CA CYS A 3 -32.03 3.33 25.35
C CYS A 3 -31.58 3.83 23.96
N LEU A 4 -30.29 3.69 23.64
CA LEU A 4 -29.81 3.89 22.27
C LEU A 4 -30.57 2.88 21.40
N ARG A 5 -31.15 3.37 20.30
CA ARG A 5 -31.88 2.51 19.35
C ARG A 5 -30.87 1.57 18.69
N GLU A 6 -31.21 0.32 18.39
CA GLU A 6 -30.30 -0.63 17.69
C GLU A 6 -29.70 -0.06 16.39
N SER A 7 -30.36 0.93 15.76
CA SER A 7 -29.85 1.68 14.63
C SER A 7 -28.65 2.60 14.91
N GLU A 8 -28.31 2.85 16.19
CA GLU A 8 -27.23 3.73 16.65
C GLU A 8 -25.93 2.97 17.01
N LEU A 9 -25.91 1.64 16.84
CA LEU A 9 -24.74 0.77 17.12
C LEU A 9 -24.12 0.15 15.86
N ASN A 10 -24.59 0.53 14.68
CA ASN A 10 -24.18 -0.09 13.42
C ASN A 10 -23.27 0.84 12.62
N MET A 11 -22.32 0.24 11.92
CA MET A 11 -21.52 0.93 10.92
C MET A 11 -22.42 1.46 9.80
N ARG A 12 -22.20 2.69 9.37
CA ARG A 12 -22.91 3.35 8.27
C ARG A 12 -21.93 3.94 7.28
N ILE A 13 -22.25 3.77 6.00
CA ILE A 13 -21.46 4.30 4.90
C ILE A 13 -22.35 5.23 4.10
N LYS A 14 -21.95 6.50 4.06
CA LYS A 14 -22.58 7.51 3.22
C LYS A 14 -21.71 7.74 1.99
N ILE A 15 -22.34 7.74 0.83
CA ILE A 15 -21.69 7.87 -0.47
C ILE A 15 -22.39 8.99 -1.23
N ASN A 16 -21.62 9.93 -1.77
CA ASN A 16 -22.14 11.02 -2.60
C ASN A 16 -21.36 11.11 -3.92
N ASN A 17 -22.09 11.15 -5.03
CA ASN A 17 -21.58 11.33 -6.40
C ASN A 17 -20.41 10.41 -6.79
N PHE A 18 -20.47 9.13 -6.38
CA PHE A 18 -19.44 8.14 -6.64
C PHE A 18 -19.91 7.13 -7.69
N GLY A 19 -19.25 7.07 -8.84
CA GLY A 19 -19.60 6.18 -9.94
C GLY A 19 -21.05 6.41 -10.41
N THR A 20 -21.90 5.40 -10.28
CA THR A 20 -23.35 5.48 -10.59
C THR A 20 -24.22 5.98 -9.43
N ILE A 21 -23.65 6.15 -8.24
CA ILE A 21 -24.38 6.53 -7.02
C ILE A 21 -24.37 8.06 -6.88
N SER A 22 -25.55 8.69 -6.96
CA SER A 22 -25.70 10.11 -6.62
C SER A 22 -25.67 10.33 -5.10
N GLN A 23 -26.44 9.56 -4.35
CA GLN A 23 -26.47 9.56 -2.90
C GLN A 23 -26.86 8.16 -2.39
N ALA A 24 -26.15 7.66 -1.38
CA ALA A 24 -26.51 6.47 -0.64
C ALA A 24 -26.14 6.62 0.83
N ASP A 25 -26.92 5.99 1.71
CA ASP A 25 -26.65 5.86 3.13
C ASP A 25 -26.99 4.41 3.52
N VAL A 26 -25.96 3.61 3.75
CA VAL A 26 -26.06 2.16 3.89
C VAL A 26 -25.62 1.77 5.29
N ALA A 27 -26.52 1.14 6.05
CA ALA A 27 -26.19 0.50 7.32
C ALA A 27 -25.62 -0.90 7.09
N ILE A 28 -24.45 -1.16 7.64
CA ILE A 28 -23.75 -2.44 7.60
C ILE A 28 -23.80 -3.05 9.01
N SER A 29 -24.26 -4.29 9.07
CA SER A 29 -24.37 -5.10 10.30
C SER A 29 -23.91 -6.52 9.97
N GLY A 30 -24.24 -7.52 10.79
CA GLY A 30 -23.84 -8.91 10.56
C GLY A 30 -24.19 -9.43 9.15
N LEU A 31 -25.45 -9.80 8.93
CA LEU A 31 -25.93 -10.17 7.59
C LEU A 31 -26.75 -9.03 7.00
N THR A 32 -26.16 -8.30 6.05
CA THR A 32 -26.81 -7.20 5.33
C THR A 32 -27.06 -7.59 3.89
N VAL A 33 -28.30 -7.40 3.41
CA VAL A 33 -28.69 -7.65 2.01
C VAL A 33 -29.00 -6.33 1.33
N ILE A 34 -28.27 -6.02 0.26
CA ILE A 34 -28.51 -4.85 -0.59
C ILE A 34 -29.25 -5.29 -1.84
N THR A 35 -30.50 -4.86 -2.01
CA THR A 35 -31.36 -5.22 -3.15
C THR A 35 -31.73 -3.99 -3.97
N GLY A 36 -32.15 -4.20 -5.22
CA GLY A 36 -32.56 -3.14 -6.14
C GLY A 36 -32.39 -3.56 -7.59
N GLU A 37 -32.88 -2.74 -8.51
CA GLU A 37 -32.73 -2.97 -9.96
C GLU A 37 -31.25 -3.04 -10.39
N ASN A 38 -30.99 -3.64 -11.55
CA ASN A 38 -29.64 -3.67 -12.12
C ASN A 38 -29.10 -2.25 -12.34
N ASP A 39 -27.78 -2.11 -12.26
CA ASP A 39 -27.06 -0.83 -12.48
C ASP A 39 -27.36 0.31 -11.50
N THR A 40 -28.07 0.04 -10.42
CA THR A 40 -28.36 1.01 -9.34
C THR A 40 -27.19 1.25 -8.36
N GLY A 41 -26.02 0.68 -8.63
CA GLY A 41 -24.81 0.88 -7.80
C GLY A 41 -24.61 -0.13 -6.67
N LYS A 42 -25.37 -1.22 -6.61
CA LYS A 42 -25.20 -2.29 -5.60
C LYS A 42 -23.76 -2.84 -5.56
N SER A 43 -23.20 -3.19 -6.72
CA SER A 43 -21.81 -3.65 -6.84
C SER A 43 -20.81 -2.56 -6.47
N THR A 44 -21.14 -1.29 -6.71
CA THR A 44 -20.30 -0.14 -6.34
C THR A 44 -20.13 -0.04 -4.82
N VAL A 45 -21.21 -0.19 -4.04
CA VAL A 45 -21.14 -0.20 -2.57
C VAL A 45 -20.24 -1.33 -2.08
N GLY A 46 -20.40 -2.54 -2.62
CA GLY A 46 -19.57 -3.69 -2.24
C GLY A 46 -18.09 -3.50 -2.58
N LYS A 47 -17.78 -2.94 -3.76
CA LYS A 47 -16.39 -2.64 -4.17
C LYS A 47 -15.76 -1.51 -3.35
N ILE A 48 -16.52 -0.51 -2.95
CA ILE A 48 -16.07 0.56 -2.02
C ILE A 48 -15.65 -0.07 -0.68
N LEU A 49 -16.55 -0.85 -0.07
CA LEU A 49 -16.30 -1.56 1.18
C LEU A 49 -15.05 -2.44 1.10
N PHE A 50 -14.98 -3.28 0.08
CA PHE A 50 -13.84 -4.14 -0.19
C PHE A 50 -12.53 -3.34 -0.30
N SER A 51 -12.53 -2.27 -1.10
CA SER A 51 -11.34 -1.43 -1.31
C SER A 51 -10.85 -0.80 -0.02
N MET A 52 -11.77 -0.27 0.81
CA MET A 52 -11.42 0.35 2.09
C MET A 52 -10.84 -0.67 3.07
N ILE A 53 -11.53 -1.81 3.26
CA ILE A 53 -11.05 -2.86 4.18
C ILE A 53 -9.68 -3.36 3.75
N LYS A 54 -9.47 -3.61 2.44
CA LYS A 54 -8.17 -4.08 1.92
C LYS A 54 -7.04 -3.07 2.06
N ALA A 55 -7.33 -1.79 1.85
CA ALA A 55 -6.33 -0.75 2.02
C ALA A 55 -5.91 -0.61 3.49
N ILE A 56 -6.89 -0.64 4.40
CA ILE A 56 -6.67 -0.47 5.84
C ILE A 56 -6.07 -1.74 6.48
N SER A 57 -6.31 -2.93 5.93
CA SER A 57 -5.67 -4.14 6.47
C SER A 57 -4.24 -4.36 5.98
N ARG A 58 -3.79 -3.61 4.96
CA ARG A 58 -2.47 -3.80 4.32
C ARG A 58 -1.55 -2.57 4.38
N TYR A 59 -1.90 -1.51 5.11
CA TYR A 59 -1.04 -0.30 5.14
C TYR A 59 0.33 -0.56 5.79
N GLU A 60 0.41 -1.49 6.74
CA GLU A 60 1.69 -1.90 7.36
C GLU A 60 2.64 -2.51 6.32
N GLU A 61 2.13 -3.35 5.41
CA GLU A 61 2.91 -3.89 4.29
C GLU A 61 3.42 -2.75 3.39
N ASP A 62 2.56 -1.77 3.09
CA ASP A 62 2.91 -0.59 2.28
C ASP A 62 4.01 0.28 2.93
N ILE A 63 4.05 0.36 4.27
CA ILE A 63 5.11 1.05 5.01
C ILE A 63 6.43 0.28 4.90
N GLU A 64 6.37 -1.04 5.08
CA GLU A 64 7.53 -1.91 5.00
C GLU A 64 8.13 -1.90 3.58
N GLU A 65 7.30 -2.01 2.54
CA GLU A 65 7.73 -1.94 1.14
C GLU A 65 8.40 -0.59 0.82
N ASP A 66 7.88 0.53 1.33
CA ASP A 66 8.46 1.87 1.10
C ASP A 66 9.82 2.02 1.78
N LYS A 67 9.97 1.49 3.01
CA LYS A 67 11.27 1.40 3.69
C LYS A 67 12.24 0.51 2.92
N GLU A 68 11.78 -0.65 2.45
CA GLU A 68 12.60 -1.57 1.64
C GLU A 68 13.10 -0.90 0.36
N GLU A 69 12.23 -0.21 -0.38
CA GLU A 69 12.61 0.46 -1.63
C GLU A 69 13.64 1.58 -1.40
N ARG A 70 13.39 2.45 -0.40
CA ARG A 70 14.30 3.54 -0.04
C ARG A 70 15.68 3.00 0.36
N VAL A 71 15.73 2.00 1.24
CA VAL A 71 16.98 1.39 1.69
C VAL A 71 17.69 0.68 0.55
N THR A 72 16.97 -0.15 -0.22
CA THR A 72 17.53 -0.88 -1.37
C THR A 72 18.17 0.07 -2.36
N SER A 73 17.55 1.22 -2.66
CA SER A 73 18.11 2.22 -3.57
C SER A 73 19.44 2.81 -3.08
N ILE A 74 19.62 2.96 -1.77
CA ILE A 74 20.86 3.45 -1.17
C ILE A 74 21.93 2.36 -1.18
N VAL A 75 21.57 1.13 -0.79
CA VAL A 75 22.49 -0.01 -0.80
C VAL A 75 23.00 -0.29 -2.21
N GLU A 76 22.13 -0.18 -3.22
CA GLU A 76 22.52 -0.27 -4.63
C GLU A 76 23.59 0.75 -4.99
N LYS A 77 23.43 2.02 -4.61
CA LYS A 77 24.45 3.06 -4.85
C LYS A 77 25.80 2.68 -4.22
N ILE A 78 25.80 2.23 -2.96
CA ILE A 78 27.01 1.77 -2.28
C ILE A 78 27.65 0.60 -3.04
N TYR A 79 26.87 -0.44 -3.33
CA TYR A 79 27.32 -1.64 -4.02
C TYR A 79 27.88 -1.34 -5.41
N PHE A 80 27.21 -0.49 -6.18
CA PHE A 80 27.66 -0.06 -7.51
C PHE A 80 28.97 0.74 -7.45
N ASN A 81 29.17 1.55 -6.40
CA ASN A 81 30.42 2.27 -6.22
C ASN A 81 31.57 1.34 -5.83
N LEU A 82 31.34 0.39 -4.92
CA LEU A 82 32.33 -0.61 -4.53
C LEU A 82 32.76 -1.48 -5.72
N ARG A 83 31.81 -2.00 -6.49
CA ARG A 83 32.10 -2.90 -7.62
C ARG A 83 32.86 -2.27 -8.78
N ARG A 84 32.80 -0.94 -8.90
CA ARG A 84 33.54 -0.19 -9.94
C ARG A 84 35.03 -0.07 -9.61
N ARG A 85 35.42 -0.39 -8.38
CA ARG A 85 36.80 -0.24 -7.88
C ARG A 85 37.40 -1.57 -7.45
N ILE A 86 36.58 -2.49 -6.97
CA ILE A 86 37.01 -3.77 -6.43
C ILE A 86 36.47 -4.88 -7.33
N ASN A 87 37.32 -5.85 -7.65
CA ASN A 87 36.91 -7.05 -8.35
C ASN A 87 36.08 -7.93 -7.41
N ILE A 88 34.75 -7.87 -7.51
CA ILE A 88 33.86 -8.63 -6.62
C ILE A 88 34.08 -10.15 -6.76
N SER A 89 34.59 -10.64 -7.90
CA SER A 89 34.90 -12.06 -8.08
C SER A 89 36.01 -12.54 -7.14
N GLU A 90 36.87 -11.63 -6.70
CA GLU A 90 37.99 -11.87 -5.77
C GLU A 90 37.66 -11.43 -4.34
N SER A 91 36.47 -10.87 -4.10
CA SER A 91 36.03 -10.34 -2.79
C SER A 91 34.58 -10.73 -2.52
N PRO A 92 34.31 -12.01 -2.17
CA PRO A 92 32.96 -12.51 -1.92
C PRO A 92 32.24 -11.76 -0.79
N GLU A 93 32.99 -11.20 0.16
CA GLU A 93 32.47 -10.46 1.32
C GLU A 93 31.70 -9.20 0.88
N ILE A 94 32.11 -8.52 -0.19
CA ILE A 94 31.38 -7.35 -0.72
C ILE A 94 29.99 -7.79 -1.21
N ARG A 95 29.93 -8.93 -1.90
CA ARG A 95 28.67 -9.48 -2.41
C ARG A 95 27.77 -9.92 -1.25
N ASP A 96 28.32 -10.48 -0.19
CA ASP A 96 27.53 -10.95 0.93
C ASP A 96 27.04 -9.82 1.84
N LEU A 97 27.88 -8.81 2.07
CA LEU A 97 27.55 -7.68 2.96
C LEU A 97 26.72 -6.59 2.28
N PHE A 98 26.96 -6.31 0.99
CA PHE A 98 26.39 -5.17 0.26
C PHE A 98 25.46 -5.56 -0.89
N ASN A 99 25.09 -6.84 -1.05
CA ASN A 99 23.99 -7.16 -1.95
C ASN A 99 22.68 -6.57 -1.41
N PRO A 100 21.91 -5.80 -2.22
CA PRO A 100 20.74 -5.08 -1.72
C PRO A 100 19.71 -5.95 -0.99
N ARG A 101 19.36 -7.11 -1.57
CA ARG A 101 18.40 -8.04 -0.96
C ARG A 101 18.92 -8.59 0.37
N LYS A 102 20.14 -9.11 0.40
CA LYS A 102 20.76 -9.67 1.62
C LYS A 102 20.93 -8.60 2.71
N PHE A 103 21.30 -7.38 2.32
CA PHE A 103 21.46 -6.25 3.23
C PHE A 103 20.14 -5.95 3.94
N TYR A 104 19.05 -5.79 3.18
CA TYR A 104 17.76 -5.47 3.77
C TYR A 104 17.23 -6.62 4.64
N THR A 105 17.39 -7.88 4.21
CA THR A 105 17.06 -9.05 5.05
C THR A 105 17.84 -9.03 6.38
N SER A 106 19.13 -8.65 6.36
CA SER A 106 19.94 -8.57 7.58
C SER A 106 19.50 -7.43 8.50
N LEU A 107 19.15 -6.27 7.92
CA LEU A 107 18.59 -5.14 8.67
C LEU A 107 17.30 -5.49 9.40
N ARG A 108 16.40 -6.25 8.77
CA ARG A 108 15.14 -6.71 9.39
C ARG A 108 15.37 -7.59 10.61
N LEU A 109 16.50 -8.31 10.66
CA LEU A 109 16.84 -9.19 11.79
C LEU A 109 17.50 -8.40 12.94
N ASP A 110 18.49 -7.57 12.62
CA ASP A 110 19.20 -6.76 13.60
C ASP A 110 19.83 -5.54 12.93
N ILE A 111 19.22 -4.37 13.15
CA ILE A 111 19.67 -3.10 12.58
C ILE A 111 21.07 -2.75 13.11
N ALA A 112 21.29 -2.83 14.42
CA ALA A 112 22.51 -2.35 15.06
C ALA A 112 23.73 -3.18 14.64
N LYS A 113 23.60 -4.51 14.68
CA LYS A 113 24.64 -5.43 14.23
C LYS A 113 24.94 -5.28 12.74
N THR A 114 23.89 -5.20 11.91
CA THR A 114 24.06 -5.08 10.46
C THR A 114 24.83 -3.81 10.11
N ILE A 115 24.44 -2.66 10.64
CA ILE A 115 25.12 -1.39 10.39
C ILE A 115 26.58 -1.45 10.86
N TYR A 116 26.83 -1.92 12.08
CA TYR A 116 28.19 -2.04 12.64
C TYR A 116 29.12 -2.89 11.76
N GLU A 117 28.65 -4.08 11.31
CA GLU A 117 29.44 -4.97 10.46
C GLU A 117 29.83 -4.30 9.13
N ARG A 118 28.92 -3.54 8.52
CA ARG A 118 29.18 -2.89 7.23
C ARG A 118 30.07 -1.66 7.37
N GLU A 119 29.87 -0.85 8.40
CA GLU A 119 30.76 0.29 8.69
C GLU A 119 32.19 -0.18 8.94
N ARG A 120 32.37 -1.22 9.78
CA ARG A 120 33.68 -1.81 10.06
C ARG A 120 34.35 -2.34 8.80
N TYR A 121 33.59 -2.94 7.89
CA TYR A 121 34.14 -3.44 6.63
C TYR A 121 34.58 -2.30 5.70
N ILE A 122 33.78 -1.23 5.58
CA ILE A 122 34.17 -0.02 4.82
C ILE A 122 35.45 0.60 5.40
N GLU A 123 35.57 0.66 6.73
CA GLU A 123 36.77 1.16 7.41
C GLU A 123 37.99 0.28 7.13
N HIS A 124 37.83 -1.05 7.15
CA HIS A 124 38.90 -1.98 6.79
C HIS A 124 39.39 -1.77 5.34
N LEU A 125 38.48 -1.58 4.39
CA LEU A 125 38.83 -1.29 2.99
C LEU A 125 39.57 0.05 2.84
N ALA A 126 39.25 1.04 3.67
CA ALA A 126 39.95 2.32 3.69
C ALA A 126 41.37 2.17 4.26
N ASN A 127 41.52 1.44 5.37
CA ASN A 127 42.80 1.23 6.05
C ASN A 127 43.80 0.40 5.22
N THR A 128 43.30 -0.51 4.39
CA THR A 128 44.12 -1.30 3.46
C THR A 128 44.46 -0.55 2.16
N GLY A 129 43.92 0.67 1.98
CA GLY A 129 44.15 1.50 0.80
C GLY A 129 43.38 1.06 -0.45
N ILE A 130 42.54 0.03 -0.35
CA ILE A 130 41.69 -0.46 -1.46
C ILE A 130 40.63 0.59 -1.83
N LEU A 131 40.09 1.28 -0.82
CA LEU A 131 39.10 2.34 -0.99
C LEU A 131 39.68 3.70 -0.57
N SER A 132 39.44 4.73 -1.37
CA SER A 132 39.87 6.09 -1.00
C SER A 132 39.09 6.61 0.21
N ALA A 133 39.72 7.45 1.03
CA ALA A 133 39.10 8.04 2.21
C ALA A 133 37.79 8.79 1.88
N LEU A 134 37.73 9.45 0.71
CA LEU A 134 36.53 10.15 0.24
C LEU A 134 35.36 9.19 -0.01
N LEU A 135 35.61 8.06 -0.68
CA LEU A 135 34.58 7.06 -0.96
C LEU A 135 34.14 6.33 0.30
N ALA A 136 35.08 6.01 1.20
CA ALA A 136 34.75 5.41 2.49
C ALA A 136 33.89 6.34 3.35
N LYS A 137 34.14 7.66 3.30
CA LYS A 137 33.29 8.65 3.95
C LYS A 137 31.89 8.68 3.33
N SER A 138 31.80 8.76 2.00
CA SER A 138 30.52 8.75 1.29
C SER A 138 29.70 7.49 1.58
N ALA A 139 30.32 6.30 1.58
CA ALA A 139 29.63 5.06 1.91
C ALA A 139 29.09 5.06 3.35
N ARG A 140 29.84 5.59 4.33
CA ARG A 140 29.36 5.74 5.71
C ARG A 140 28.19 6.71 5.82
N GLU A 141 28.24 7.85 5.14
CA GLU A 141 27.12 8.81 5.09
C GLU A 141 25.85 8.15 4.51
N GLU A 142 25.99 7.31 3.48
CA GLU A 142 24.86 6.54 2.94
C GLU A 142 24.34 5.46 3.92
N ILE A 143 25.23 4.76 4.65
CA ILE A 143 24.84 3.81 5.70
C ILE A 143 24.11 4.52 6.85
N GLU A 144 24.54 5.72 7.23
CA GLU A 144 23.88 6.53 8.25
C GLU A 144 22.46 6.93 7.81
N LYS A 145 22.27 7.31 6.55
CA LYS A 145 20.93 7.57 5.99
C LYS A 145 20.03 6.34 6.08
N ILE A 146 20.56 5.14 5.81
CA ILE A 146 19.81 3.88 5.98
C ILE A 146 19.36 3.72 7.44
N LEU A 147 20.25 3.97 8.40
CA LEU A 147 19.90 3.90 9.83
C LEU A 147 18.80 4.91 10.21
N GLN A 148 18.83 6.12 9.63
CA GLN A 148 17.80 7.13 9.83
C GLN A 148 16.44 6.69 9.28
N ILE A 149 16.40 6.10 8.07
CA ILE A 149 15.17 5.56 7.47
C ILE A 149 14.57 4.44 8.35
N MET A 150 15.42 3.53 8.84
CA MET A 150 14.95 2.41 9.68
C MET A 150 14.43 2.88 11.05
N LYS A 151 14.89 4.03 11.55
CA LYS A 151 14.43 4.64 12.81
C LYS A 151 13.28 5.63 12.62
N GLU A 152 12.93 5.97 11.39
CA GLU A 152 11.85 6.90 11.09
C GLU A 152 10.52 6.31 11.63
N PRO A 153 9.74 7.10 12.40
CA PRO A 153 8.43 6.66 12.84
C PRO A 153 7.55 6.42 11.62
N ASP A 154 6.69 5.42 11.72
CA ASP A 154 5.80 5.07 10.64
C ASP A 154 4.70 6.14 10.49
N ASP A 155 4.63 6.76 9.32
CA ASP A 155 3.53 7.68 8.97
C ASP A 155 2.32 6.85 8.50
N GLU A 156 1.60 6.29 9.46
CA GLU A 156 0.43 5.45 9.25
C GLU A 156 -0.64 6.17 8.41
N LEU A 157 -0.90 7.45 8.68
CA LEU A 157 -1.94 8.20 7.99
C LEU A 157 -1.60 8.38 6.50
N SER A 158 -0.35 8.72 6.19
CA SER A 158 0.10 8.78 4.78
C SER A 158 0.11 7.41 4.13
N ALA A 159 0.49 6.36 4.85
CA ALA A 159 0.47 4.99 4.32
C ALA A 159 -0.95 4.51 3.98
N ILE A 160 -1.90 4.71 4.89
CA ILE A 160 -3.31 4.37 4.67
C ILE A 160 -3.87 5.17 3.48
N ASN A 161 -3.56 6.47 3.37
CA ASN A 161 -3.97 7.28 2.23
C ASN A 161 -3.40 6.74 0.91
N ARG A 162 -2.12 6.34 0.87
CA ARG A 162 -1.51 5.71 -0.31
C ARG A 162 -2.17 4.37 -0.64
N ALA A 163 -2.39 3.51 0.34
CA ALA A 163 -3.05 2.22 0.17
C ALA A 163 -4.48 2.39 -0.36
N LEU A 164 -5.25 3.35 0.16
CA LEU A 164 -6.60 3.67 -0.32
C LEU A 164 -6.55 4.16 -1.78
N ARG A 165 -5.64 5.09 -2.12
CA ARG A 165 -5.48 5.55 -3.51
C ARG A 165 -5.21 4.38 -4.46
N LYS A 166 -4.29 3.48 -4.10
CA LYS A 166 -3.98 2.27 -4.88
C LYS A 166 -5.20 1.35 -5.01
N ALA A 167 -5.91 1.07 -3.92
CA ALA A 167 -7.07 0.17 -3.92
C ALA A 167 -8.20 0.71 -4.80
N PHE A 168 -8.60 1.96 -4.57
CA PHE A 168 -9.65 2.62 -5.34
C PHE A 168 -9.27 2.75 -6.82
N PHE A 169 -8.01 3.09 -7.12
CA PHE A 169 -7.56 3.14 -8.51
C PHE A 169 -7.57 1.76 -9.17
N SER A 170 -7.17 0.71 -8.46
CA SER A 170 -7.18 -0.66 -8.98
C SER A 170 -8.60 -1.20 -9.22
N GLU A 171 -9.58 -0.78 -8.41
CA GLU A 171 -10.98 -1.22 -8.54
C GLU A 171 -11.79 -0.40 -9.54
N PHE A 172 -11.65 0.91 -9.52
CA PHE A 172 -12.48 1.82 -10.31
C PHE A 172 -11.76 2.43 -11.52
N ARG A 173 -10.46 2.19 -11.69
CA ARG A 173 -9.64 2.68 -12.84
C ARG A 173 -9.77 4.19 -13.09
N GLY A 174 -9.94 4.97 -12.02
CA GLY A 174 -10.11 6.42 -12.09
C GLY A 174 -11.54 6.89 -12.40
N GLU A 175 -12.50 5.98 -12.57
CA GLU A 175 -13.91 6.30 -12.82
C GLU A 175 -14.70 6.54 -11.51
N ILE A 176 -14.13 7.36 -10.64
CA ILE A 176 -14.73 7.68 -9.33
C ILE A 176 -15.81 8.76 -9.47
N ILE A 177 -15.53 9.82 -10.24
CA ILE A 177 -16.50 10.91 -10.46
C ILE A 177 -17.32 10.60 -11.71
N GLN A 178 -18.64 10.75 -11.60
CA GLN A 178 -19.58 10.51 -12.70
C GLN A 178 -19.25 11.40 -13.92
N LYS A 179 -18.99 10.78 -15.08
CA LYS A 179 -18.76 11.48 -16.34
C LYS A 179 -20.11 12.02 -16.87
N GLY A 180 -20.20 13.33 -17.13
CA GLY A 180 -21.35 13.93 -17.84
C GLY A 180 -22.13 15.01 -17.08
N ASN A 181 -21.95 15.15 -15.76
CA ASN A 181 -22.54 16.25 -15.00
C ASN A 181 -21.56 17.42 -14.89
N ALA A 182 -21.79 18.50 -15.65
CA ALA A 182 -20.96 19.71 -15.63
C ALA A 182 -20.86 20.37 -14.24
N ASN A 183 -21.84 20.12 -13.37
CA ASN A 183 -21.93 20.69 -12.01
C ASN A 183 -21.36 19.78 -10.90
N GLN A 184 -21.04 18.51 -11.19
CA GLN A 184 -20.51 17.58 -10.18
C GLN A 184 -19.00 17.46 -10.33
N SER A 185 -18.27 18.16 -9.46
CA SER A 185 -16.81 18.16 -9.43
C SER A 185 -16.22 17.43 -8.24
N LYS A 186 -17.07 16.86 -7.36
CA LYS A 186 -16.66 16.21 -6.12
C LYS A 186 -17.46 14.95 -5.82
N ALA A 187 -16.77 13.91 -5.38
CA ALA A 187 -17.34 12.70 -4.79
C ALA A 187 -16.90 12.59 -3.33
N SER A 188 -17.71 11.99 -2.47
CA SER A 188 -17.31 11.74 -1.08
C SER A 188 -17.83 10.41 -0.54
N ILE A 189 -17.06 9.85 0.39
CA ILE A 189 -17.41 8.68 1.18
C ILE A 189 -17.14 9.01 2.64
N GLU A 190 -18.15 8.84 3.49
CA GLU A 190 -18.04 8.97 4.95
C GLU A 190 -18.41 7.63 5.59
N VAL A 191 -17.57 7.13 6.49
CA VAL A 191 -17.83 5.93 7.29
C VAL A 191 -17.95 6.34 8.75
N ILE A 192 -19.06 5.98 9.36
CA ILE A 192 -19.38 6.25 10.77
C ILE A 192 -19.66 4.91 11.43
N ASP A 193 -19.07 4.66 12.60
CA ASP A 193 -19.40 3.48 13.42
C ASP A 193 -19.95 3.92 14.78
N GLY A 194 -21.21 3.59 15.02
CA GLY A 194 -21.99 4.12 16.13
C GLY A 194 -21.99 5.65 16.16
N ALA A 195 -21.30 6.23 17.14
CA ALA A 195 -21.16 7.68 17.31
C ALA A 195 -19.86 8.25 16.71
N SER A 196 -18.94 7.41 16.26
CA SER A 196 -17.58 7.79 15.87
C SER A 196 -17.47 7.91 14.35
N PRO A 197 -17.17 9.10 13.79
CA PRO A 197 -16.78 9.22 12.39
C PRO A 197 -15.38 8.63 12.22
N LEU A 198 -15.26 7.55 11.45
CA LEU A 198 -14.00 6.83 11.29
C LEU A 198 -13.20 7.35 10.09
N ILE A 199 -13.88 7.51 8.95
CA ILE A 199 -13.22 7.83 7.68
C ILE A 199 -14.05 8.85 6.92
N ASP A 200 -13.40 9.89 6.40
CA ASP A 200 -13.98 10.87 5.48
C ASP A 200 -13.01 11.10 4.32
N ILE A 201 -13.43 10.69 3.13
CA ILE A 201 -12.66 10.82 1.89
C ILE A 201 -13.46 11.63 0.90
N SER A 202 -12.82 12.64 0.30
CA SER A 202 -13.41 13.42 -0.78
C SER A 202 -12.47 13.49 -1.98
N TRP A 203 -13.01 13.27 -3.17
CA TRP A 203 -12.31 13.35 -4.45
C TRP A 203 -12.70 14.60 -5.22
N THR A 204 -11.73 15.17 -5.95
CA THR A 204 -11.93 16.11 -7.06
C THR A 204 -11.46 15.45 -8.37
N LYS A 205 -11.54 16.18 -9.49
CA LYS A 205 -11.06 15.68 -10.79
C LYS A 205 -9.57 15.30 -10.79
N ASP A 206 -8.80 15.84 -9.85
CA ASP A 206 -7.36 15.59 -9.69
C ASP A 206 -7.05 14.43 -8.72
N GLY A 207 -8.07 13.73 -8.20
CA GLY A 207 -7.94 12.61 -7.27
C GLY A 207 -8.44 12.93 -5.85
N ILE A 208 -7.95 12.22 -4.83
CA ILE A 208 -8.35 12.49 -3.43
C ILE A 208 -7.86 13.89 -3.02
N SER A 209 -8.81 14.73 -2.65
CA SER A 209 -8.65 16.12 -2.23
C SER A 209 -8.64 16.30 -0.70
N GLN A 210 -9.36 15.44 0.02
CA GLN A 210 -9.42 15.43 1.48
C GLN A 210 -9.44 13.98 1.96
N PHE A 211 -8.67 13.72 3.01
CA PHE A 211 -8.63 12.44 3.70
C PHE A 211 -8.55 12.69 5.20
N LYS A 212 -9.52 12.15 5.95
CA LYS A 212 -9.51 12.10 7.40
C LYS A 212 -9.71 10.65 7.82
N TYR A 213 -8.89 10.23 8.77
CA TYR A 213 -8.90 8.89 9.33
C TYR A 213 -8.75 9.02 10.84
N ALA A 214 -9.68 8.42 11.58
CA ALA A 214 -9.68 8.39 13.03
C ALA A 214 -9.30 7.00 13.56
N ASP A 215 -9.88 5.94 12.97
CA ASP A 215 -9.61 4.55 13.36
C ASP A 215 -10.00 3.58 12.23
N GLY A 216 -9.59 2.33 12.37
CA GLY A 216 -9.87 1.25 11.43
C GLY A 216 -11.32 0.80 11.45
N LEU A 217 -11.71 0.00 10.45
CA LEU A 217 -13.09 -0.48 10.29
C LEU A 217 -13.43 -1.71 11.16
N GLY A 218 -12.48 -2.23 11.96
CA GLY A 218 -12.69 -3.45 12.75
C GLY A 218 -12.72 -4.76 11.96
N TYR A 219 -12.45 -4.73 10.65
CA TYR A 219 -12.35 -5.92 9.79
C TYR A 219 -10.89 -6.21 9.46
N ALA A 220 -10.41 -7.40 9.81
CA ALA A 220 -9.05 -7.84 9.47
C ALA A 220 -8.89 -8.17 7.98
N ASP A 221 -9.97 -8.60 7.31
CA ASP A 221 -9.96 -8.97 5.91
C ASP A 221 -11.35 -8.86 5.26
N SER A 222 -11.40 -8.82 3.93
CA SER A 222 -12.63 -8.93 3.14
C SER A 222 -12.40 -9.75 1.87
N THR A 223 -13.46 -10.38 1.36
CA THR A 223 -13.45 -11.09 0.07
C THR A 223 -14.65 -10.62 -0.73
N TYR A 224 -14.43 -10.08 -1.93
CA TYR A 224 -15.50 -9.69 -2.84
C TYR A 224 -15.63 -10.72 -3.97
N VAL A 225 -16.82 -11.31 -4.09
CA VAL A 225 -17.14 -12.35 -5.08
C VAL A 225 -18.09 -11.75 -6.11
N ASP A 226 -17.58 -11.47 -7.33
CA ASP A 226 -18.37 -10.90 -8.43
C ASP A 226 -18.92 -12.02 -9.33
N SER A 227 -18.02 -12.70 -10.04
CA SER A 227 -18.35 -13.71 -11.05
C SER A 227 -17.68 -15.05 -10.73
N PRO A 228 -18.40 -16.18 -10.82
CA PRO A 228 -17.83 -17.53 -10.69
C PRO A 228 -16.70 -17.82 -11.70
N SER A 229 -16.63 -17.08 -12.82
CA SER A 229 -15.59 -17.25 -13.84
C SER A 229 -14.17 -17.09 -13.28
N VAL A 230 -13.99 -16.36 -12.18
CA VAL A 230 -12.69 -16.24 -11.50
C VAL A 230 -12.14 -17.61 -11.08
N MET A 231 -12.99 -18.56 -10.70
CA MET A 231 -12.57 -19.91 -10.33
C MET A 231 -12.00 -20.67 -11.53
N GLN A 232 -12.60 -20.51 -12.71
CA GLN A 232 -12.17 -21.19 -13.93
C GLN A 232 -10.81 -20.68 -14.43
N PHE A 233 -10.58 -19.37 -14.31
CA PHE A 233 -9.34 -18.73 -14.78
C PHE A 233 -8.33 -18.47 -13.65
N HIS A 234 -8.51 -19.12 -12.49
CA HIS A 234 -7.72 -18.88 -11.29
C HIS A 234 -6.22 -18.90 -11.56
N ASN A 235 -5.71 -19.91 -12.28
CA ASN A 235 -4.29 -20.01 -12.59
C ASN A 235 -3.77 -18.83 -13.41
N LEU A 236 -4.54 -18.32 -14.39
CA LEU A 236 -4.13 -17.18 -15.21
C LEU A 236 -4.13 -15.88 -14.38
N ILE A 237 -5.15 -15.70 -13.54
CA ILE A 237 -5.30 -14.55 -12.65
C ILE A 237 -4.21 -14.57 -11.56
N ARG A 238 -3.78 -15.75 -11.10
CA ARG A 238 -2.71 -15.88 -10.12
C ARG A 238 -1.37 -15.36 -10.62
N TYR A 239 -1.11 -15.36 -11.93
CA TYR A 239 0.11 -14.79 -12.51
C TYR A 239 -0.05 -13.35 -13.01
N SER A 240 -1.27 -12.81 -13.08
CA SER A 240 -1.49 -11.41 -13.46
C SER A 240 -1.12 -10.44 -12.32
N LYS A 241 -0.77 -9.21 -12.66
CA LYS A 241 -0.51 -8.15 -11.67
C LYS A 241 -1.76 -7.31 -11.42
N THR A 242 -1.86 -6.75 -10.22
CA THR A 242 -2.80 -5.69 -9.87
C THR A 242 -2.06 -4.36 -9.81
N LEU A 243 -2.77 -3.25 -9.98
CA LEU A 243 -2.21 -1.90 -9.74
C LEU A 243 -2.02 -1.61 -8.24
N PHE A 244 -2.47 -2.53 -7.38
CA PHE A 244 -2.26 -2.46 -5.94
C PHE A 244 -0.86 -2.93 -5.52
N ASN A 245 -0.31 -3.98 -6.15
CA ASN A 245 0.94 -4.64 -5.74
C ASN A 245 2.22 -3.95 -6.30
N GLY A 246 2.26 -2.62 -6.42
CA GLY A 246 3.46 -1.85 -6.80
C GLY A 246 3.67 -1.62 -8.31
N ASN A 247 4.86 -1.12 -8.67
CA ASN A 247 5.23 -0.57 -10.00
C ASN A 247 4.90 -1.54 -11.15
N VAL A 248 3.74 -1.35 -11.77
CA VAL A 248 3.36 -2.03 -13.02
C VAL A 248 4.04 -1.31 -14.18
N GLU A 249 4.81 -2.04 -14.97
CA GLU A 249 5.39 -1.51 -16.21
C GLU A 249 4.26 -1.01 -17.15
N PRO A 250 4.40 0.17 -17.77
CA PRO A 250 3.41 0.68 -18.71
C PRO A 250 3.12 -0.35 -19.81
N GLY A 251 1.85 -0.69 -20.01
CA GLY A 251 1.40 -1.60 -21.07
C GLY A 251 1.16 -3.05 -20.65
N ARG A 252 1.44 -3.46 -19.41
CA ARG A 252 1.02 -4.78 -18.90
C ARG A 252 -0.47 -4.77 -18.52
N LEU A 253 -1.20 -5.78 -19.00
CA LEU A 253 -2.59 -6.01 -18.62
C LEU A 253 -2.68 -6.34 -17.12
N THR A 254 -3.50 -5.59 -16.39
CA THR A 254 -3.77 -5.81 -14.96
C THR A 254 -5.19 -6.29 -14.73
N VAL A 255 -5.37 -7.03 -13.64
CA VAL A 255 -6.70 -7.42 -13.15
C VAL A 255 -7.14 -6.51 -11.99
N PRO A 256 -8.45 -6.34 -11.76
CA PRO A 256 -8.94 -5.69 -10.56
C PRO A 256 -8.41 -6.36 -9.28
N LEU A 257 -8.35 -5.59 -8.19
CA LEU A 257 -7.84 -6.05 -6.90
C LEU A 257 -8.70 -7.20 -6.35
N HIS A 258 -10.02 -7.13 -6.44
CA HIS A 258 -10.92 -8.17 -5.94
C HIS A 258 -10.77 -9.50 -6.68
N VAL A 259 -10.54 -9.45 -7.99
CA VAL A 259 -10.34 -10.65 -8.82
C VAL A 259 -9.04 -11.36 -8.40
N LYS A 260 -7.99 -10.58 -8.15
CA LYS A 260 -6.72 -11.11 -7.67
C LYS A 260 -6.83 -11.67 -6.27
N ASP A 261 -7.49 -10.95 -5.36
CA ASP A 261 -7.66 -11.36 -3.98
C ASP A 261 -8.40 -12.69 -3.87
N LEU A 262 -9.53 -12.80 -4.59
CA LEU A 262 -10.31 -14.03 -4.65
C LEU A 262 -9.47 -15.17 -5.23
N SER A 263 -8.71 -14.91 -6.29
CA SER A 263 -7.77 -15.89 -6.84
C SER A 263 -6.79 -16.37 -5.78
N THR A 264 -6.08 -15.47 -5.09
CA THR A 264 -5.06 -15.88 -4.12
C THR A 264 -5.59 -16.69 -2.93
N LYS A 265 -6.90 -16.63 -2.66
CA LYS A 265 -7.58 -17.36 -1.59
C LYS A 265 -8.16 -18.72 -2.01
N LEU A 266 -8.23 -19.00 -3.32
CA LEU A 266 -8.69 -20.27 -3.91
C LEU A 266 -7.53 -21.26 -4.07
#